data_AF-A0A2V6JKB8-F1
#
_entry.id   AF-A0A2V6JKB8-F1
#
_cell.length_a   1.000
_cell.length_b   1.000
_cell.length_c   1.000
_cell.angle_alpha   90.00
_cell.angle_beta   90.00
_cell.angle_gamma   90.00
#
_symmetry.space_group_name_H-M   'P 1'
#
loop_
_entity.id
_entity.type
_entity.pdbx_description
1 polymer ?
#
loop_
_entity_poly.entity_id
_entity_poly.type
_entity_poly.pdbx_seq_one_letter_code
_entity_poly.pdbx_strand_id
1 'polypeptide(L)'
;MEKNALHIWPRKSFMMIALPNPDGSFTCTLFWEFEGARSFATTKTNDDVRRFFGEEFPDAVPLMPTLLEDFRQNPTGSLVTIRCAPWYYRNKV
;
A
#
# COMPACT_ATOMS: atom_id res chain seq x y z
N MET A 1 14.47 -4.86 10.43
CA MET A 1 14.48 -4.94 8.95
C MET A 1 15.82 -4.45 8.43
N GLU A 2 16.33 -5.07 7.37
CA GLU A 2 17.55 -4.64 6.67
C GLU A 2 17.36 -3.23 6.08
N LYS A 3 18.31 -2.31 6.29
CA LYS A 3 18.14 -0.89 5.96
C LYS A 3 18.45 -0.54 4.51
N ASN A 4 19.20 -1.38 3.82
CA ASN A 4 19.64 -1.13 2.44
C ASN A 4 18.91 -2.01 1.41
N ALA A 5 17.67 -2.40 1.70
CA ALA A 5 16.89 -3.30 0.84
C ALA A 5 15.47 -2.77 0.61
N LEU A 6 14.93 -3.09 -0.58
CA LEU A 6 13.50 -3.03 -0.83
C LEU A 6 12.83 -4.26 -0.21
N HIS A 7 11.88 -4.06 0.68
CA HIS A 7 11.13 -5.15 1.29
C HIS A 7 9.81 -5.34 0.56
N ILE A 8 9.45 -6.59 0.29
CA ILE A 8 8.23 -6.95 -0.44
C ILE A 8 7.55 -8.10 0.30
N TRP A 9 6.26 -7.93 0.61
CA TRP A 9 5.36 -8.96 1.09
C TRP A 9 4.36 -9.30 -0.02
N PRO A 10 4.70 -10.25 -0.91
CA PRO A 10 3.83 -10.61 -2.03
C PRO A 10 2.68 -11.49 -1.54
N ARG A 11 1.45 -11.18 -1.93
CA ARG A 11 0.30 -12.09 -1.86
C ARG A 11 -0.24 -12.26 -3.29
N LYS A 12 -1.26 -13.09 -3.45
CA LYS A 12 -1.77 -13.45 -4.79
C LYS A 12 -2.38 -12.24 -5.51
N SER A 13 -3.36 -11.59 -4.88
CA SER A 13 -4.12 -10.48 -5.46
C SER A 13 -3.75 -9.10 -4.89
N PHE A 14 -2.82 -9.05 -3.94
CA PHE A 14 -2.40 -7.83 -3.26
C PHE A 14 -0.96 -7.97 -2.79
N MET A 15 -0.33 -6.87 -2.44
CA MET A 15 1.05 -6.88 -1.94
C MET A 15 1.34 -5.65 -1.11
N MET A 16 2.32 -5.75 -0.22
CA MET A 16 2.85 -4.60 0.50
C MET A 16 4.35 -4.46 0.19
N ILE A 17 4.82 -3.23 0.00
CA ILE A 17 6.24 -2.92 -0.12
C ILE A 17 6.65 -1.95 0.99
N ALA A 18 7.92 -1.98 1.39
CA ALA A 18 8.48 -0.99 2.29
C ALA A 18 9.82 -0.46 1.77
N LEU A 19 9.95 0.87 1.67
CA LEU A 19 11.16 1.55 1.26
C LEU A 19 11.83 2.21 2.47
N PRO A 20 13.17 2.11 2.62
CA PRO A 20 13.88 2.74 3.72
C PRO A 20 13.96 4.25 3.55
N ASN A 21 13.80 4.97 4.65
CA ASN A 21 14.03 6.42 4.76
C ASN A 21 15.40 6.70 5.40
N PRO A 22 16.00 7.90 5.19
CA PRO A 22 17.30 8.25 5.77
C PRO A 22 17.37 8.24 7.30
N ASP A 23 16.24 8.50 7.97
CA ASP A 23 16.11 8.44 9.43
C ASP A 23 16.04 7.01 9.98
N GLY A 24 16.07 6.00 9.11
CA GLY A 24 15.98 4.58 9.45
C GLY A 24 14.56 4.07 9.64
N SER A 25 13.54 4.91 9.44
CA SER A 25 12.15 4.48 9.31
C SER A 25 11.89 3.85 7.93
N PHE A 26 10.71 3.28 7.74
CA PHE A 26 10.29 2.72 6.45
C PHE A 26 8.92 3.24 6.07
N THR A 27 8.76 3.60 4.80
CA THR A 27 7.46 3.94 4.23
C THR A 27 6.86 2.69 3.60
N CYS A 28 5.71 2.26 4.12
CA CYS A 28 4.99 1.09 3.61
C CYS A 28 3.90 1.51 2.62
N THR A 29 3.70 0.73 1.55
CA THR A 29 2.60 0.92 0.60
C THR A 29 1.90 -0.41 0.37
N LEU A 30 0.61 -0.46 0.69
CA LEU A 30 -0.27 -1.61 0.43
C LEU A 30 -1.00 -1.41 -0.89
N PHE A 31 -0.79 -2.31 -1.84
CA PHE A 31 -1.55 -2.42 -3.08
C PHE A 31 -2.63 -3.46 -2.91
N TRP A 32 -3.89 -3.03 -2.92
CA TRP A 32 -5.03 -3.89 -2.66
C TRP A 32 -6.27 -3.43 -3.45
N GLU A 33 -7.24 -4.32 -3.61
CA GLU A 33 -8.46 -4.05 -4.39
C GLU A 33 -9.35 -3.02 -3.68
N PHE A 34 -9.98 -2.13 -4.46
CA PHE A 34 -10.95 -1.18 -3.92
C PHE A 34 -12.22 -1.88 -3.40
N GLU A 35 -12.72 -2.86 -4.16
CA GLU A 35 -13.95 -3.60 -3.88
C GLU A 35 -13.71 -5.12 -3.94
N GLY A 36 -14.62 -5.90 -3.37
CA GLY A 36 -14.51 -7.36 -3.27
C GLY A 36 -14.54 -7.85 -1.82
N ALA A 37 -14.56 -9.17 -1.61
CA ALA A 37 -14.71 -9.76 -0.27
C ALA A 37 -13.58 -9.35 0.69
N ARG A 38 -12.35 -9.27 0.19
CA ARG A 38 -11.17 -8.78 0.92
C ARG A 38 -10.64 -7.56 0.17
N SER A 39 -11.09 -6.37 0.57
CA SER A 39 -10.79 -5.10 -0.11
C SER A 39 -10.79 -3.90 0.86
N PHE A 40 -10.43 -2.72 0.36
CA PHE A 40 -10.62 -1.45 1.09
C PHE A 40 -12.10 -1.14 1.36
N ALA A 41 -13.03 -1.59 0.51
CA ALA A 41 -14.47 -1.41 0.72
C ALA A 41 -15.01 -2.24 1.88
N THR A 42 -14.48 -3.44 2.13
CA THR A 42 -14.97 -4.33 3.19
C THR A 42 -14.22 -4.20 4.52
N THR A 43 -13.06 -3.53 4.53
CA THR A 43 -12.24 -3.32 5.73
C THR A 43 -12.51 -1.93 6.32
N LYS A 44 -13.46 -1.81 7.25
CA LYS A 44 -13.93 -0.50 7.75
C LYS A 44 -13.64 -0.23 9.21
N THR A 45 -13.55 -1.27 10.04
CA THR A 45 -13.34 -1.12 11.47
C THR A 45 -11.88 -1.39 11.84
N ASN A 46 -11.44 -0.88 12.99
CA ASN A 46 -10.11 -1.19 13.51
C ASN A 46 -9.90 -2.70 13.70
N ASP A 47 -10.95 -3.45 14.03
CA ASP A 47 -10.86 -4.89 14.21
C ASP A 47 -10.74 -5.63 12.87
N ASP A 48 -11.37 -5.14 11.80
CA ASP A 48 -11.15 -5.65 10.44
C ASP A 48 -9.70 -5.44 10.02
N VAL A 49 -9.15 -4.25 10.26
CA VAL A 49 -7.75 -3.93 9.94
C VAL A 49 -6.80 -4.82 10.74
N ARG A 50 -6.99 -4.94 12.07
CA ARG A 50 -6.16 -5.81 12.92
C ARG A 50 -6.20 -7.26 12.46
N ARG A 51 -7.40 -7.77 12.17
CA ARG A 51 -7.59 -9.15 11.70
C ARG A 51 -6.88 -9.37 10.37
N PHE A 52 -7.12 -8.51 9.38
CA PHE A 52 -6.50 -8.63 8.06
C PHE A 52 -4.97 -8.56 8.15
N PHE A 53 -4.41 -7.56 8.81
CA PHE A 53 -2.95 -7.43 8.93
C PHE A 53 -2.33 -8.52 9.80
N GLY A 54 -3.03 -8.99 10.84
CA GLY A 54 -2.56 -10.09 11.68
C GLY A 54 -2.54 -11.44 10.95
N GLU A 55 -3.52 -11.69 10.08
CA GLU A 55 -3.57 -12.89 9.23
C GLU A 55 -2.55 -12.82 8.08
N GLU A 56 -2.51 -11.68 7.38
CA GLU A 56 -1.79 -11.57 6.12
C GLU A 56 -0.36 -11.06 6.28
N PHE A 57 -0.02 -10.30 7.32
CA PHE A 57 1.30 -9.70 7.53
C PHE A 57 1.78 -9.82 9.00
N PRO A 58 1.75 -11.02 9.61
CA PRO A 58 2.02 -11.21 11.04
C PRO A 58 3.43 -10.76 11.47
N ASP A 59 4.40 -10.80 10.57
CA ASP A 59 5.78 -10.38 10.79
C ASP A 59 5.99 -8.86 10.67
N ALA A 60 5.14 -8.17 9.89
CA ALA A 60 5.22 -6.73 9.70
C ALA A 60 4.46 -5.95 10.79
N VAL A 61 3.34 -6.48 11.30
CA VAL A 61 2.49 -5.81 12.31
C VAL A 61 3.27 -5.34 13.54
N PRO A 62 4.18 -6.13 14.15
CA PRO A 62 4.98 -5.67 15.29
C PRO A 62 5.88 -4.45 14.99
N LEU A 63 6.15 -4.19 13.72
CA LEU A 63 7.00 -3.08 13.24
C LEU A 63 6.19 -1.83 12.87
N MET A 64 4.86 -1.88 12.93
CA MET A 64 3.93 -0.81 12.52
C MET A 64 3.14 -0.26 13.71
N PRO A 65 3.79 0.51 14.62
CA PRO A 65 3.15 0.96 15.86
C PRO A 65 1.92 1.86 15.63
N THR A 66 1.84 2.52 14.48
CA THR A 66 0.78 3.47 14.09
C THR A 66 -0.22 2.89 13.08
N LEU A 67 -0.18 1.58 12.79
CA LEU A 67 -0.95 0.92 11.72
C LEU A 67 -2.40 1.40 11.59
N LEU A 68 -3.16 1.42 12.70
CA LEU A 68 -4.58 1.77 12.66
C LEU A 68 -4.83 3.23 12.35
N GLU A 69 -3.98 4.10 12.87
CA GLU A 69 -4.10 5.53 12.62
C GLU A 69 -3.71 5.85 11.18
N ASP A 70 -2.62 5.26 10.71
CA ASP A 70 -2.15 5.40 9.33
C ASP A 70 -3.19 4.88 8.32
N PHE A 71 -3.79 3.72 8.57
CA PHE A 71 -4.81 3.15 7.68
C PHE A 71 -6.08 4.03 7.61
N ARG A 72 -6.43 4.70 8.71
CA ARG A 72 -7.63 5.55 8.79
C ARG A 72 -7.40 6.94 8.22
N GLN A 73 -6.23 7.53 8.48
CA GLN A 73 -5.94 8.92 8.11
C GLN A 73 -5.38 9.06 6.70
N ASN A 74 -4.60 8.08 6.22
CA ASN A 74 -4.00 8.16 4.89
C ASN A 74 -5.05 7.80 3.82
N PRO A 75 -5.28 8.67 2.82
CA PRO A 75 -6.27 8.40 1.78
C PRO A 75 -5.81 7.26 0.87
N THR A 76 -6.75 6.43 0.42
CA THR A 76 -6.47 5.40 -0.59
C THR A 76 -6.26 6.02 -1.97
N GLY A 77 -5.07 5.81 -2.54
CA GLY A 77 -4.72 6.28 -3.89
C GLY A 77 -5.24 5.36 -5.00
N SER A 78 -5.53 5.94 -6.18
CA SER A 78 -5.90 5.19 -7.39
C SER A 78 -4.70 4.99 -8.31
N LEU A 79 -4.58 3.81 -8.90
CA LEU A 79 -3.61 3.52 -9.96
C LEU A 79 -4.31 3.50 -11.30
N VAL A 80 -3.75 4.22 -12.28
CA VAL A 80 -4.31 4.32 -13.62
C VAL A 80 -3.24 4.10 -14.67
N THR A 81 -3.62 3.50 -15.79
CA THR A 81 -2.79 3.44 -17.00
C THR A 81 -3.38 4.36 -18.03
N ILE A 82 -2.65 5.42 -18.38
CA ILE A 82 -3.05 6.36 -19.44
C ILE A 82 -2.20 6.07 -20.68
N ARG A 83 -2.84 5.95 -21.84
CA ARG A 83 -2.17 5.84 -23.14
C ARG A 83 -2.56 7.05 -23.99
N CYS A 84 -1.57 7.79 -24.50
CA CYS A 84 -1.79 8.98 -25.29
C CYS A 84 -0.81 9.02 -26.47
N ALA A 85 -1.34 9.17 -27.69
CA ALA A 85 -0.57 9.43 -28.90
C ALA A 85 -1.47 10.11 -29.96
N PRO A 86 -0.98 11.12 -30.70
CA PRO A 86 0.26 11.86 -30.44
C PRO A 86 0.15 12.72 -29.17
N TRP A 87 1.29 13.01 -28.54
CA TRP A 87 1.35 13.86 -27.34
C TRP A 87 1.54 15.36 -27.68
N TYR A 88 1.47 15.72 -28.97
CA TYR A 88 1.73 17.05 -29.49
C TYR A 88 0.66 17.46 -30.51
N TYR A 89 0.49 18.78 -30.70
CA TYR A 89 -0.41 19.34 -31.71
C TYR A 89 0.32 20.34 -32.60
N ARG A 90 0.29 20.15 -33.92
CA ARG A 90 0.89 21.06 -34.92
C ARG A 90 2.34 21.48 -34.58
N ASN A 91 3.20 20.51 -34.25
CA ASN A 91 4.60 20.72 -33.85
C ASN A 91 4.79 21.60 -32.60
N LYS A 92 3.77 21.69 -31.74
CA LYS A 92 3.81 22.38 -30.45
C LYS A 92 3.36 21.42 -29.35
N VAL A 93 3.90 21.65 -28.16
CA VAL A 93 3.56 20.96 -26.90
C VAL A 93 2.63 21.84 -26.10
#